data_AF-J0YKZ9-F1
#
_entry.id   AF-J0YKZ9-F1
#
_cell.length_a   1.000
_cell.length_b   1.000
_cell.length_c   1.000
_cell.angle_alpha   90.00
_cell.angle_beta   90.00
_cell.angle_gamma   90.00
#
_symmetry.space_group_name_H-M   'P 1'
#
loop_
_entity.id
_entity.type
_entity.pdbx_description
1 polymer ?
#
loop_
_entity_poly.entity_id
_entity_poly.type
_entity_poly.pdbx_seq_one_letter_code
_entity_poly.pdbx_strand_id
1 'polypeptide(L)'
;MAALRDKKREAHVLIALAALSGVFTYQVSCVWLTRLGEAVLGVALRFFLREAHDHGKINLSNREDLEKDCGLIILGMRKLGAEELNYSSDIDLIVFINEMSPHIGNLSESIDLFSKMVRRLIRIIQNVQQRAMCFVLIFVFD
;
A
#
# COMPACT_ATOMS: atom_id res chain seq x y z
N MET A 1 12.42 -1.54 -5.79
CA MET A 1 11.56 -2.57 -5.17
C MET A 1 12.33 -3.64 -4.37
N ALA A 2 13.48 -4.15 -4.82
CA ALA A 2 14.28 -5.09 -4.02
C ALA A 2 14.69 -4.50 -2.66
N ALA A 3 15.30 -3.31 -2.67
CA ALA A 3 15.69 -2.60 -1.45
C ALA A 3 14.53 -2.36 -0.46
N LEU A 4 13.31 -2.09 -0.95
CA LEU A 4 12.12 -1.93 -0.10
C LEU A 4 11.75 -3.25 0.60
N ARG A 5 11.85 -4.38 -0.09
CA ARG A 5 11.61 -5.70 0.51
C ARG A 5 12.66 -6.03 1.56
N ASP A 6 13.91 -5.68 1.31
CA ASP A 6 15.00 -5.91 2.26
C ASP A 6 14.79 -5.06 3.52
N LYS A 7 14.51 -3.76 3.38
CA LYS A 7 14.21 -2.88 4.52
C LYS A 7 12.95 -3.27 5.28
N LYS A 8 11.90 -3.70 4.58
CA LYS A 8 10.72 -4.28 5.22
C LYS A 8 11.09 -5.50 6.05
N ARG A 9 11.90 -6.41 5.53
CA ARG A 9 12.32 -7.63 6.24
C ARG A 9 13.17 -7.29 7.46
N GLU A 10 14.13 -6.38 7.33
CA GLU A 10 14.95 -5.88 8.44
C GLU A 10 14.07 -5.31 9.56
N ALA A 11 13.15 -4.38 9.23
CA ALA A 11 12.25 -3.78 10.21
C ALA A 11 11.34 -4.83 10.88
N HIS A 12 10.81 -5.78 10.10
CA HIS A 12 9.97 -6.85 10.63
C HIS A 12 10.72 -7.74 11.64
N VAL A 13 11.98 -8.08 11.34
CA VAL A 13 12.85 -8.84 12.26
C VAL A 13 13.15 -8.04 13.52
N LEU A 14 13.42 -6.74 13.41
CA LEU A 14 13.67 -5.88 14.58
C LEU A 14 12.45 -5.80 15.51
N ILE A 15 11.24 -5.64 14.95
CA ILE A 15 10.00 -5.64 15.72
C ILE A 15 9.79 -7.00 16.41
N ALA A 16 10.07 -8.11 15.70
CA ALA A 16 10.00 -9.46 16.27
C ALA A 16 10.97 -9.66 17.43
N LEU A 17 12.23 -9.21 17.29
CA LEU A 17 13.23 -9.31 18.33
C LEU A 17 12.86 -8.46 19.55
N ALA A 18 12.33 -7.25 19.35
CA ALA A 18 11.84 -6.40 20.44
C ALA A 18 10.67 -7.07 21.20
N ALA A 19 9.76 -7.74 20.49
CA ALA A 19 8.67 -8.50 21.11
C ALA A 19 9.18 -9.72 21.89
N LEU A 20 10.08 -10.52 21.31
CA LEU A 20 10.63 -11.74 21.93
C LEU A 20 11.52 -11.44 23.13
N SER A 21 12.20 -10.30 23.14
CA SER A 21 13.01 -9.83 24.28
C SER A 21 12.18 -9.20 25.40
N GLY A 22 10.86 -9.05 25.21
CA GLY A 22 9.97 -8.42 26.19
C GLY A 22 10.05 -6.89 26.23
N VAL A 23 10.81 -6.26 25.33
CA VAL A 23 10.89 -4.80 25.20
C VAL A 23 9.57 -4.23 24.66
N PHE A 24 8.94 -4.93 23.71
CA PHE A 24 7.63 -4.59 23.21
C PHE A 24 6.55 -5.50 23.80
N THR A 25 5.43 -4.90 24.21
CA THR A 25 4.19 -5.65 24.41
C THR A 25 3.59 -6.08 23.08
N TYR A 26 2.59 -6.96 23.13
CA TYR A 26 1.84 -7.35 21.93
C TYR A 26 1.22 -6.14 21.23
N GLN A 27 0.57 -5.26 21.97
CA GLN A 27 -0.10 -4.06 21.45
C GLN A 27 0.90 -3.10 20.79
N VAL A 28 2.07 -2.90 21.42
CA VAL A 28 3.13 -2.07 20.84
C VAL A 28 3.65 -2.68 19.53
N SER A 29 3.85 -4.00 19.51
CA SER A 29 4.27 -4.71 18.29
C SER A 29 3.26 -4.52 17.17
N CYS A 30 1.96 -4.58 17.47
CA CYS A 30 0.91 -4.36 16.50
C CYS A 30 0.97 -2.97 15.87
N VAL A 31 1.08 -1.92 16.68
CA VAL A 31 1.22 -0.53 16.19
C VAL A 31 2.44 -0.39 15.27
N TRP A 32 3.58 -0.96 15.64
CA TRP A 32 4.79 -0.90 14.80
C TRP A 32 4.65 -1.68 13.49
N LEU A 33 3.96 -2.82 13.50
CA LEU A 33 3.68 -3.59 12.29
C LEU A 33 2.70 -2.84 11.37
N THR A 34 1.67 -2.19 11.92
CA THR A 34 0.74 -1.33 11.18
C THR A 34 1.51 -0.20 10.50
N ARG A 35 2.31 0.56 11.26
CA ARG A 35 3.14 1.66 10.73
C ARG A 35 4.11 1.20 9.65
N LEU A 36 4.71 0.02 9.82
CA LEU A 36 5.56 -0.58 8.80
C LEU A 36 4.75 -0.89 7.52
N GLY A 37 3.55 -1.43 7.66
CA GLY A 37 2.64 -1.70 6.55
C GLY A 37 2.29 -0.43 5.76
N GLU A 38 1.87 0.62 6.46
CA GLU A 38 1.55 1.93 5.87
C GLU A 38 2.75 2.56 5.15
N ALA A 39 3.92 2.56 5.79
CA ALA A 39 5.14 3.10 5.20
C ALA A 39 5.55 2.34 3.93
N VAL A 40 5.47 1.01 3.94
CA VAL A 40 5.77 0.19 2.75
C VAL A 40 4.76 0.45 1.64
N LEU A 41 3.46 0.54 1.97
CA LEU A 41 2.40 0.86 1.02
C LEU A 41 2.63 2.22 0.36
N GLY A 42 2.89 3.27 1.15
CA GLY A 42 3.15 4.61 0.65
C GLY A 42 4.40 4.69 -0.22
N VAL A 43 5.52 4.10 0.21
CA VAL A 43 6.75 4.08 -0.61
C VAL A 43 6.52 3.34 -1.93
N ALA A 44 5.83 2.20 -1.90
CA ALA A 44 5.56 1.43 -3.11
C ALA A 44 4.58 2.15 -4.04
N LEU A 45 3.57 2.83 -3.49
CA LEU A 45 2.60 3.62 -4.25
C LEU A 45 3.30 4.78 -4.95
N ARG A 46 4.09 5.57 -4.23
CA ARG A 46 4.88 6.68 -4.81
C ARG A 46 5.81 6.21 -5.92
N PHE A 47 6.42 5.04 -5.78
CA PHE A 47 7.26 4.46 -6.83
C PHE A 47 6.45 4.19 -8.11
N PHE A 48 5.27 3.57 -8.00
CA PHE A 48 4.45 3.27 -9.18
C PHE A 48 3.78 4.50 -9.78
N LEU A 49 3.37 5.48 -8.97
CA LEU A 49 2.87 6.77 -9.44
C LEU A 49 3.95 7.52 -10.22
N ARG A 50 5.19 7.52 -9.72
CA ARG A 50 6.34 8.08 -10.45
C ARG A 50 6.59 7.37 -11.78
N GLU A 51 6.61 6.03 -11.78
CA GLU A 51 6.78 5.22 -13.00
C GLU A 51 5.66 5.49 -14.03
N ALA A 52 4.41 5.63 -13.58
CA ALA A 52 3.28 5.95 -14.45
C ALA A 52 3.36 7.37 -15.01
N HIS A 53 3.81 8.33 -14.19
CA HIS A 53 3.99 9.72 -14.62
C HIS A 53 5.14 9.88 -15.62
N ASP A 54 6.29 9.26 -15.36
CA ASP A 54 7.45 9.34 -16.26
C ASP A 54 7.18 8.66 -17.62
N HIS A 55 6.27 7.68 -17.67
CA HIS A 55 5.79 7.08 -18.92
C HIS A 55 4.59 7.82 -19.55
N GLY A 56 4.18 8.97 -19.01
CA GLY A 56 3.10 9.80 -19.56
C GLY A 56 1.70 9.21 -19.42
N LYS A 57 1.50 8.21 -18.55
CA LYS A 57 0.18 7.57 -18.35
C LYS A 57 -0.72 8.32 -17.37
N ILE A 58 -0.11 9.09 -16.46
CA ILE A 58 -0.79 10.01 -15.56
C ILE A 58 -0.02 11.33 -15.53
N ASN A 59 -0.72 12.45 -15.40
CA ASN A 59 -0.07 13.76 -15.36
C ASN A 59 -0.19 14.38 -13.98
N LEU A 60 0.71 14.01 -13.07
CA LEU A 60 0.74 14.53 -11.72
C LEU A 60 1.35 15.94 -11.73
N SER A 61 0.63 16.89 -11.14
CA SER A 61 1.02 18.31 -11.08
C SER A 61 2.17 18.59 -10.10
N ASN A 62 2.33 17.77 -9.07
CA ASN A 62 3.40 17.91 -8.06
C ASN A 62 4.25 16.63 -7.95
N ARG A 63 5.56 16.74 -8.21
CA ARG A 63 6.51 15.61 -8.08
C ARG A 63 7.01 15.39 -6.64
N GLU A 64 6.81 16.35 -5.75
CA GLU A 64 7.19 16.28 -4.34
C GLU A 64 6.13 15.56 -3.49
N ASP A 65 4.86 15.74 -3.85
CA ASP A 65 3.72 15.06 -3.21
C ASP A 65 2.90 14.31 -4.28
N LEU A 66 3.42 13.13 -4.65
CA LEU A 66 2.82 12.29 -5.69
C LEU A 66 1.50 11.65 -5.27
N GLU A 67 1.22 11.56 -3.96
CA GLU A 67 0.00 10.92 -3.45
C GLU A 67 -1.18 11.88 -3.52
N LYS A 68 -0.92 13.17 -3.35
CA LYS A 68 -1.93 14.21 -3.45
C LYS A 68 -2.48 14.32 -4.87
N ASP A 69 -3.81 14.30 -4.98
CA ASP A 69 -4.58 14.45 -6.22
C ASP A 69 -4.29 13.40 -7.31
N CYS A 70 -3.57 12.31 -7.00
CA CYS A 70 -3.27 11.25 -7.97
C CYS A 70 -4.50 10.46 -8.46
N GLY A 71 -5.68 10.75 -7.87
CA GLY A 71 -6.94 10.13 -8.22
C GLY A 71 -7.13 8.72 -7.66
N LEU A 72 -6.20 8.25 -6.82
CA LEU A 72 -6.31 6.98 -6.11
C LEU A 72 -6.51 7.20 -4.61
N ILE A 73 -7.51 6.54 -4.03
CA ILE A 73 -7.74 6.51 -2.58
C ILE A 73 -7.64 5.05 -2.15
N ILE A 74 -6.80 4.76 -1.14
CA ILE A 74 -6.63 3.42 -0.58
C ILE A 74 -7.03 3.46 0.88
N LEU A 75 -8.02 2.66 1.26
CA LEU A 75 -8.45 2.50 2.65
C LEU A 75 -7.95 1.16 3.20
N GLY A 76 -7.18 1.23 4.28
CA GLY A 76 -6.82 0.06 5.07
C GLY A 76 -8.00 -0.43 5.89
N MET A 77 -8.37 -1.69 5.72
CA MET A 77 -9.50 -2.31 6.42
C MET A 77 -9.03 -3.35 7.45
N ARG A 78 -9.97 -3.81 8.26
CA ARG A 78 -9.75 -4.82 9.32
C ARG A 78 -8.57 -4.43 10.20
N LYS A 79 -7.57 -5.31 10.34
CA LYS A 79 -6.44 -5.11 11.25
C LYS A 79 -5.55 -3.93 10.88
N LEU A 80 -5.42 -3.62 9.59
CA LEU A 80 -4.69 -2.42 9.16
C LEU A 80 -5.46 -1.17 9.60
N GLY A 81 -6.78 -1.13 9.36
CA GLY A 81 -7.64 0.00 9.75
C GLY A 81 -7.88 0.14 11.25
N ALA A 82 -7.72 -0.94 12.02
CA ALA A 82 -7.84 -0.96 13.47
C ALA A 82 -6.50 -0.85 14.21
N GLU A 83 -5.40 -0.57 13.48
CA GLU A 83 -4.03 -0.45 14.00
C GLU A 83 -3.50 -1.68 14.77
N GLU A 84 -4.10 -2.85 14.54
CA GLU A 84 -3.82 -4.10 15.27
C GLU A 84 -3.13 -5.18 14.41
N LEU A 85 -2.38 -4.74 13.38
CA LEU A 85 -1.74 -5.65 12.44
C LEU A 85 -0.76 -6.58 13.16
N ASN A 86 -0.74 -7.86 12.80
CA ASN A 86 0.15 -8.86 13.40
C ASN A 86 1.02 -9.57 12.34
N TYR A 87 1.99 -10.37 12.78
CA TYR A 87 2.99 -11.02 11.92
C TYR A 87 2.40 -11.90 10.80
N SER A 88 1.20 -12.43 11.00
CA SER A 88 0.50 -13.30 10.05
C SER A 88 -0.73 -12.62 9.43
N SER A 89 -0.89 -11.31 9.59
CA SER A 89 -2.08 -10.61 9.09
C SER A 89 -1.99 -10.40 7.59
N ASP A 90 -3.09 -10.70 6.93
CA ASP A 90 -3.34 -10.19 5.59
C ASP A 90 -3.65 -8.69 5.65
N ILE A 91 -3.37 -8.00 4.55
CA ILE A 91 -3.77 -6.61 4.39
C ILE A 91 -4.99 -6.56 3.50
N ASP A 92 -6.07 -6.04 4.06
CA ASP A 92 -7.30 -5.77 3.35
C ASP A 92 -7.34 -4.30 2.93
N LEU A 93 -7.48 -4.05 1.63
CA LEU A 93 -7.52 -2.71 1.07
C LEU A 93 -8.79 -2.53 0.25
N ILE A 94 -9.51 -1.43 0.48
CA ILE A 94 -10.54 -0.94 -0.45
C ILE A 94 -9.90 0.19 -1.26
N VAL A 95 -10.14 0.20 -2.56
CA VAL A 95 -9.54 1.19 -3.45
C VAL A 95 -10.64 1.95 -4.18
N PHE A 96 -10.54 3.28 -4.18
CA PHE A 96 -11.39 4.15 -4.98
C PHE A 96 -10.56 4.89 -6.01
N ILE A 97 -11.20 5.15 -7.15
CA ILE A 97 -10.64 5.97 -8.21
C ILE A 97 -11.54 7.19 -8.34
N ASN A 98 -10.97 8.38 -8.20
CA ASN A 98 -11.68 9.64 -8.39
C ASN A 98 -11.64 10.01 -9.87
N GLU A 99 -12.73 9.75 -10.59
CA GLU A 99 -12.85 10.07 -12.03
C GLU A 99 -12.66 11.54 -12.34
N MET A 100 -13.02 12.41 -11.40
CA MET A 100 -12.95 13.86 -11.55
C MET A 100 -11.55 14.41 -11.31
N SER A 101 -10.55 13.56 -11.03
CA SER A 101 -9.17 14.00 -10.89
C SER A 101 -8.66 14.57 -12.23
N PRO A 102 -8.17 15.81 -12.27
CA PRO A 102 -7.65 16.43 -13.49
C PRO A 102 -6.36 15.75 -13.99
N HIS A 103 -5.83 14.81 -13.22
CA HIS A 103 -4.59 14.09 -13.49
C HIS A 103 -4.84 12.69 -14.09
N ILE A 104 -6.10 12.28 -14.15
CA ILE A 104 -6.58 11.08 -14.83
C ILE A 104 -6.98 11.46 -16.25
N GLY A 105 -6.37 10.80 -17.23
CA GLY A 105 -6.70 10.97 -18.65
C GLY A 105 -7.95 10.17 -19.00
N ASN A 106 -7.80 9.17 -19.86
CA ASN A 106 -8.87 8.24 -20.14
C ASN A 106 -9.19 7.40 -18.88
N LEU A 107 -10.44 7.46 -18.41
CA LEU A 107 -10.91 6.74 -17.23
C LEU A 107 -10.69 5.22 -17.34
N SER A 108 -11.03 4.61 -18.48
CA SER A 108 -10.91 3.16 -18.67
C SER A 108 -9.45 2.69 -18.61
N GLU A 109 -8.53 3.44 -19.24
CA GLU A 109 -7.10 3.15 -19.18
C GLU A 109 -6.54 3.35 -17.76
N SER A 110 -7.04 4.36 -17.05
CA SER A 110 -6.64 4.67 -15.69
C SER A 110 -7.12 3.61 -14.70
N ILE A 111 -8.34 3.09 -14.87
CA ILE A 111 -8.85 1.95 -14.08
C ILE A 111 -7.94 0.73 -14.26
N ASP A 112 -7.56 0.37 -15.49
CA ASP A 112 -6.65 -0.75 -15.73
C ASP A 112 -5.26 -0.51 -15.12
N LEU A 113 -4.72 0.71 -15.27
CA LEU A 113 -3.45 1.13 -14.69
C LEU A 113 -3.45 1.02 -13.17
N PHE A 114 -4.43 1.62 -12.50
CA PHE A 114 -4.54 1.59 -11.04
C PHE A 114 -4.82 0.17 -10.53
N SER A 115 -5.65 -0.60 -11.23
CA SER A 115 -5.89 -2.01 -10.91
C SER A 115 -4.60 -2.85 -10.98
N LYS A 116 -3.74 -2.61 -11.98
CA LYS A 116 -2.43 -3.26 -12.08
C LYS A 116 -1.48 -2.78 -10.98
N MET A 117 -1.50 -1.50 -10.67
CA MET A 117 -0.70 -0.91 -9.60
C MET A 117 -1.04 -1.51 -8.23
N VAL A 118 -2.32 -1.53 -7.86
CA VAL A 118 -2.81 -2.12 -6.60
C VAL A 118 -2.45 -3.60 -6.49
N ARG A 119 -2.62 -4.38 -7.57
CA ARG A 119 -2.20 -5.79 -7.60
C ARG A 119 -0.69 -5.95 -7.36
N ARG A 120 0.15 -5.04 -7.88
CA ARG A 120 1.59 -5.04 -7.60
C ARG A 120 1.90 -4.62 -6.16
N LEU A 121 1.17 -3.64 -5.61
CA LEU A 121 1.30 -3.19 -4.21
C LEU A 121 1.05 -4.34 -3.23
N ILE A 122 -0.07 -5.04 -3.38
CA ILE A 122 -0.44 -6.18 -2.52
C ILE A 122 0.64 -7.25 -2.53
N ARG A 123 1.21 -7.57 -3.71
CA ARG A 123 2.31 -8.54 -3.82
C ARG A 123 3.61 -8.13 -3.14
N ILE A 124 3.87 -6.83 -2.98
CA ILE A 124 5.06 -6.35 -2.25
C ILE A 124 4.85 -6.48 -0.74
N ILE A 125 3.62 -6.26 -0.30
CA ILE A 125 3.28 -6.28 1.11
C ILE A 125 3.04 -7.71 1.63
N GLN A 126 2.56 -8.61 0.79
CA GLN A 126 2.39 -10.02 1.16
C GLN A 126 3.67 -10.83 0.89
N ASN A 127 4.06 -11.67 1.85
CA ASN A 127 5.00 -12.75 1.57
C ASN A 127 4.23 -13.89 0.88
N VAL A 128 4.80 -14.47 -0.18
CA VAL A 128 4.15 -15.39 -1.14
C VAL A 128 3.84 -16.78 -0.56
N GLN A 129 3.37 -16.90 0.70
CA GLN A 129 3.21 -18.21 1.34
C GLN A 129 1.86 -18.54 1.98
N GLN A 130 0.85 -17.68 1.94
CA GLN A 130 -0.50 -18.11 2.33
C GLN A 130 -1.54 -17.73 1.26
N ARG A 131 -2.38 -18.70 0.92
CA ARG A 131 -3.57 -18.55 0.09
C ARG A 131 -4.56 -17.63 0.82
N ALA A 132 -4.33 -16.33 0.78
CA ALA A 132 -5.24 -15.35 1.35
C ALA A 132 -6.05 -14.68 0.24
N MET A 133 -7.37 -14.68 0.42
CA MET A 133 -8.32 -14.06 -0.49
C MET A 133 -8.26 -12.55 -0.30
N CYS A 134 -7.41 -11.86 -1.07
CA CYS A 134 -7.39 -10.40 -1.11
C CYS A 134 -8.63 -9.91 -1.84
N PHE A 135 -9.53 -9.24 -1.13
CA PHE A 135 -10.65 -8.55 -1.76
C PHE A 135 -10.19 -7.14 -2.14
N VAL A 136 -9.84 -6.96 -3.42
CA VAL A 136 -9.70 -5.62 -3.99
C VAL A 136 -11.08 -5.23 -4.50
N LEU A 137 -11.78 -4.42 -3.72
CA LEU A 137 -13.03 -3.80 -4.16
C LEU A 137 -12.67 -2.44 -4.75
N ILE A 138 -12.76 -2.35 -6.08
CA ILE A 138 -12.58 -1.09 -6.81
C ILE A 138 -13.95 -0.48 -6.96
N PHE A 139 -14.16 0.65 -6.30
CA PHE A 139 -15.34 1.47 -6.52
C PHE A 139 -14.96 2.71 -7.29
N VAL A 140 -15.86 3.06 -8.19
CA VAL A 140 -15.77 4.21 -9.06
C VAL A 140 -16.99 5.05 -8.71
N PHE A 141 -16.77 6.29 -8.26
CA PHE A 141 -17.86 7.18 -7.86
C PHE A 141 -18.20 8.11 -9.01
N ASP A 142 -19.45 8.04 -9.49
CA ASP A 142 -20.08 8.99 -10.41
C ASP A 142 -20.38 10.35 -9.73
#